data_AF-A0A0E3LW41-F1
#
_entry.id   AF-A0A0E3LW41-F1
#
_cell.length_a   1.000
_cell.length_b   1.000
_cell.length_c   1.000
_cell.angle_alpha   90.00
_cell.angle_beta   90.00
_cell.angle_gamma   90.00
#
_symmetry.space_group_name_H-M   'P 1'
#
loop_
_entity.id
_entity.type
_entity.pdbx_description
1 polymer ?
#
loop_
_entity_poly.entity_id
_entity_poly.type
_entity_poly.pdbx_seq_one_letter_code
_entity_poly.pdbx_strand_id
1 'polypeptide(L)'
;MKKGKIKGKYGYDVEVDIAFKDVNPEDYDILVISGGKGPEKMRLDKDALEITKHFFEKNKPVAAICHGPQVLVSAGVIKGRKATCWIGIRDDIIAAGALYEDSEVVIDGNFVSSRSPDDLYAFGREMIKLLK
;
A
#
# COMPACT_ATOMS: atom_id res chain seq x y z
N MET A 1 2.58 -13.74 5.77
CA MET A 1 1.49 -14.60 5.22
C MET A 1 2.05 -15.96 4.77
N LYS A 2 1.23 -17.02 4.70
CA LYS A 2 1.65 -18.36 4.22
C LYS A 2 1.08 -18.65 2.82
N LYS A 3 1.74 -19.52 2.05
CA LYS A 3 1.19 -20.07 0.79
C LYS A 3 -0.18 -20.71 1.02
N GLY A 4 -1.09 -20.58 0.05
CA GLY A 4 -2.46 -21.09 0.12
C GLY A 4 -3.48 -20.14 -0.51
N LYS A 5 -4.76 -20.28 -0.16
CA LYS A 5 -5.82 -19.38 -0.61
C LYS A 5 -6.13 -18.31 0.43
N ILE A 6 -6.31 -17.08 -0.01
CA ILE A 6 -6.86 -15.99 0.79
C ILE A 6 -8.24 -15.60 0.26
N LYS A 7 -9.15 -15.26 1.17
CA LYS A 7 -10.53 -14.88 0.86
C LYS A 7 -10.75 -13.39 1.10
N GLY A 8 -11.19 -12.68 0.07
CA GLY A 8 -11.59 -11.28 0.15
C GLY A 8 -12.89 -11.08 0.90
N LYS A 9 -13.18 -9.83 1.32
CA LYS A 9 -14.39 -9.47 2.09
C LYS A 9 -15.70 -9.93 1.43
N TYR A 10 -15.74 -9.95 0.11
CA TYR A 10 -16.91 -10.32 -0.69
C TYR A 10 -16.88 -11.77 -1.21
N GLY A 11 -16.04 -12.63 -0.62
CA GLY A 11 -16.04 -14.07 -0.89
C GLY A 11 -15.11 -14.56 -2.01
N TYR A 12 -14.54 -13.64 -2.80
CA TYR A 12 -13.54 -13.96 -3.83
C TYR A 12 -12.30 -14.62 -3.22
N ASP A 13 -11.90 -15.76 -3.79
CA ASP A 13 -10.67 -16.46 -3.44
C ASP A 13 -9.54 -16.08 -4.40
N VAL A 14 -8.36 -15.85 -3.83
CA VAL A 14 -7.13 -15.60 -4.58
C VAL A 14 -6.08 -16.58 -4.06
N GLU A 15 -5.32 -17.17 -4.99
CA GLU A 15 -4.20 -18.03 -4.67
C GLU A 15 -2.96 -17.17 -4.37
N VAL A 16 -2.25 -17.51 -3.30
CA VAL A 16 -1.03 -16.80 -2.87
C VAL A 16 0.17 -17.47 -3.53
N ASP A 17 0.82 -16.75 -4.43
CA ASP A 17 2.00 -17.24 -5.17
C ASP A 17 3.22 -17.41 -4.25
N ILE A 18 3.47 -16.40 -3.41
CA ILE A 18 4.69 -16.30 -2.58
C ILE A 18 4.37 -15.75 -1.18
N ALA A 19 5.03 -16.30 -0.17
CA ALA A 19 4.95 -15.78 1.20
C ALA A 19 5.91 -14.60 1.37
N PHE A 20 5.58 -13.60 2.20
CA PHE A 20 6.42 -12.40 2.40
C PHE A 20 7.88 -12.74 2.73
N LYS A 21 8.12 -13.69 3.64
CA LYS A 21 9.48 -14.14 3.99
C LYS A 21 10.31 -14.72 2.84
N ASP A 22 9.65 -15.13 1.75
CA ASP A 22 10.29 -15.74 0.59
C ASP A 22 10.40 -14.72 -0.58
N VAL A 23 9.87 -13.50 -0.42
CA VAL A 23 9.97 -12.43 -1.42
C VAL A 23 11.36 -11.82 -1.39
N ASN A 24 12.00 -11.74 -2.56
CA ASN A 24 13.13 -10.87 -2.79
C ASN A 24 12.64 -9.55 -3.44
N PRO A 25 12.66 -8.41 -2.74
CA PRO A 25 12.13 -7.14 -3.26
C PRO A 25 12.82 -6.62 -4.53
N GLU A 26 14.05 -7.07 -4.81
CA GLU A 26 14.79 -6.66 -5.99
C GLU A 26 14.16 -7.20 -7.29
N ASP A 27 13.46 -8.32 -7.22
CA ASP A 27 12.84 -9.00 -8.39
C ASP A 27 11.52 -8.36 -8.85
N TYR A 28 11.10 -7.26 -8.22
CA TYR A 28 9.82 -6.60 -8.46
C TYR A 28 9.98 -5.10 -8.77
N ASP A 29 9.21 -4.62 -9.76
CA ASP A 29 9.24 -3.22 -10.20
C ASP A 29 8.29 -2.30 -9.41
N ILE A 30 7.21 -2.85 -8.83
CA ILE A 30 6.20 -2.08 -8.09
C ILE A 30 5.65 -2.84 -6.89
N LEU A 31 5.36 -2.10 -5.83
CA LEU A 31 4.60 -2.58 -4.68
C LEU A 31 3.19 -2.00 -4.70
N VAL A 32 2.17 -2.87 -4.72
CA VAL A 32 0.76 -2.46 -4.63
C VAL A 32 0.14 -2.99 -3.33
N ILE A 33 -0.34 -2.09 -2.46
CA ILE A 33 -0.94 -2.43 -1.18
C ILE A 33 -2.44 -2.12 -1.23
N SER A 34 -3.25 -3.18 -1.32
CA SER A 34 -4.71 -3.09 -1.32
C SER A 34 -5.27 -2.77 0.07
N GLY A 35 -6.55 -2.37 0.12
CA GLY A 35 -7.25 -2.06 1.36
C GLY A 35 -7.93 -3.25 2.03
N GLY A 36 -9.06 -2.98 2.68
CA GLY A 36 -9.81 -3.98 3.46
C GLY A 36 -9.16 -4.27 4.81
N LYS A 37 -9.41 -5.48 5.34
CA LYS A 37 -8.86 -5.91 6.66
C LYS A 37 -7.45 -6.51 6.56
N GLY A 38 -6.91 -6.68 5.35
CA GLY A 38 -5.59 -7.26 5.12
C GLY A 38 -4.45 -6.45 5.73
N PRO A 39 -4.40 -5.11 5.49
CA PRO A 39 -3.36 -4.23 6.02
C PRO A 39 -3.15 -4.30 7.52
N GLU A 40 -4.21 -4.45 8.33
CA GLU A 40 -4.09 -4.62 9.79
C GLU A 40 -3.28 -5.84 10.21
N LYS A 41 -3.32 -6.92 9.43
CA LYS A 41 -2.48 -8.11 9.68
C LYS A 41 -1.09 -7.94 9.08
N MET A 42 -1.00 -7.37 7.87
CA MET A 42 0.27 -7.15 7.17
C MET A 42 1.21 -6.23 7.94
N ARG A 43 0.68 -5.18 8.58
CA ARG A 43 1.46 -4.20 9.32
C ARG A 43 2.13 -4.73 10.60
N LEU A 44 1.86 -5.99 10.97
CA LEU A 44 2.48 -6.71 12.08
C LEU A 44 3.51 -7.74 11.61
N ASP A 45 3.58 -8.00 10.30
CA ASP A 45 4.47 -8.98 9.67
C ASP A 45 5.79 -8.28 9.31
N LYS A 46 6.90 -8.70 9.93
CA LYS A 46 8.20 -8.04 9.76
C LYS A 46 8.67 -8.05 8.31
N ASP A 47 8.48 -9.16 7.60
CA ASP A 47 8.93 -9.30 6.21
C ASP A 47 8.13 -8.35 5.30
N ALA A 48 6.82 -8.19 5.54
CA ALA A 48 6.01 -7.22 4.81
C ALA A 48 6.47 -5.76 5.03
N LEU A 49 6.89 -5.42 6.25
CA LEU A 49 7.41 -4.09 6.56
C LEU A 49 8.77 -3.85 5.90
N GLU A 50 9.67 -4.83 5.88
CA GLU A 50 10.98 -4.71 5.23
C GLU A 50 10.86 -4.62 3.71
N ILE A 51 9.97 -5.40 3.08
CA ILE A 51 9.62 -5.23 1.65
C ILE A 51 9.15 -3.79 1.41
N THR A 52 8.24 -3.29 2.26
CA THR A 52 7.71 -1.92 2.11
C THR A 52 8.82 -0.87 2.21
N LYS A 53 9.70 -0.97 3.21
CA LYS A 53 10.83 -0.05 3.38
C LYS A 53 11.76 -0.07 2.17
N HIS A 54 12.10 -1.26 1.67
CA HIS A 54 12.95 -1.42 0.51
C HIS A 54 12.46 -0.61 -0.70
N PHE A 55 11.16 -0.67 -1.01
CA PHE A 55 10.61 0.07 -2.14
C PHE A 55 10.75 1.59 -1.98
N PHE A 56 10.60 2.12 -0.76
CA PHE A 56 10.82 3.55 -0.50
C PHE A 56 12.30 3.93 -0.51
N GLU A 57 13.18 3.11 0.09
CA GLU A 57 14.63 3.34 0.12
C GLU A 57 15.25 3.33 -1.29
N LYS A 58 14.75 2.46 -2.17
CA LYS A 58 15.18 2.38 -3.57
C LYS A 58 14.45 3.34 -4.50
N ASN A 59 13.54 4.17 -3.97
CA ASN A 59 12.67 5.04 -4.76
C ASN A 59 11.91 4.30 -5.88
N LYS A 60 11.56 3.03 -5.64
CA LYS A 60 10.75 2.19 -6.55
C LYS A 60 9.27 2.58 -6.45
N PRO A 61 8.48 2.42 -7.52
CA PRO A 61 7.04 2.64 -7.51
C PRO A 61 6.30 1.96 -6.35
N VAL A 62 5.45 2.72 -5.65
CA VAL A 62 4.53 2.22 -4.63
C VAL A 62 3.14 2.76 -4.86
N ALA A 63 2.12 1.91 -4.76
CA ALA A 63 0.72 2.30 -4.83
C ALA A 63 -0.05 1.73 -3.63
N ALA A 64 -0.77 2.56 -2.86
CA ALA A 64 -1.55 2.11 -1.71
C ALA A 64 -2.96 2.70 -1.69
N ILE A 65 -3.98 1.88 -1.44
CA ILE A 65 -5.39 2.33 -1.49
C ILE A 65 -6.14 1.97 -0.22
N CYS A 66 -7.07 2.83 0.20
CA CYS A 66 -7.99 2.60 1.31
C CYS A 66 -7.24 2.39 2.64
N HIS A 67 -7.20 1.18 3.19
CA HIS A 67 -6.44 0.88 4.42
C HIS A 67 -4.97 0.52 4.16
N GLY A 68 -4.57 0.36 2.90
CA GLY A 68 -3.20 0.01 2.52
C GLY A 68 -2.11 0.89 3.18
N PRO A 69 -2.31 2.22 3.29
CA PRO A 69 -1.37 3.11 3.99
C PRO A 69 -1.06 2.75 5.45
N GLN A 70 -1.87 1.93 6.15
CA GLN A 70 -1.52 1.42 7.49
C GLN A 70 -0.19 0.66 7.51
N VAL A 71 0.15 -0.02 6.42
CA VAL A 71 1.44 -0.71 6.27
C VAL A 71 2.58 0.30 6.18
N LEU A 72 2.38 1.40 5.44
CA LEU A 72 3.36 2.48 5.32
C LEU A 72 3.61 3.20 6.65
N VAL A 73 2.54 3.39 7.44
CA VAL A 73 2.63 3.93 8.82
C VAL A 73 3.53 3.05 9.67
N SER A 74 3.26 1.73 9.70
CA SER A 74 4.06 0.79 10.50
C SER A 74 5.48 0.58 9.96
N ALA A 75 5.69 0.75 8.66
CA ALA A 75 7.01 0.72 8.04
C ALA A 75 7.82 2.00 8.31
N GLY A 76 7.17 3.08 8.76
CA GLY A 76 7.81 4.36 9.06
C GLY A 76 8.17 5.20 7.84
N VAL A 77 7.60 4.88 6.67
CA VAL A 77 7.98 5.48 5.38
C VAL A 77 7.05 6.61 4.91
N ILE A 78 5.94 6.84 5.62
CA ILE A 78 4.91 7.82 5.23
C ILE A 78 5.19 9.24 5.73
N LYS A 79 6.14 9.41 6.67
CA LYS A 79 6.43 10.72 7.27
C LYS A 79 6.93 11.72 6.22
N GLY A 80 6.28 12.88 6.15
CA GLY A 80 6.59 13.95 5.19
C GLY A 80 6.05 13.72 3.77
N ARG A 81 5.42 12.57 3.51
CA ARG A 81 4.83 12.24 2.20
C ARG A 81 3.44 12.85 2.06
N LYS A 82 3.07 13.26 0.85
CA LYS A 82 1.68 13.58 0.52
C LYS A 82 0.91 12.28 0.30
N ALA A 83 -0.24 12.13 0.94
CA ALA A 83 -0.99 10.89 0.88
C ALA A 83 -2.49 11.11 1.06
N THR A 84 -3.27 10.16 0.56
CA THR A 84 -4.68 9.98 0.95
C THR A 84 -4.92 8.54 1.39
N CYS A 85 -6.07 8.28 1.99
CA CYS A 85 -6.40 6.96 2.54
C CYS A 85 -7.91 6.82 2.78
N TRP A 86 -8.33 5.64 3.25
CA TRP A 86 -9.67 5.50 3.80
C TRP A 86 -9.88 6.48 4.95
N ILE A 87 -11.01 7.17 4.97
CA ILE A 87 -11.31 8.23 5.93
C ILE A 87 -11.16 7.77 7.40
N GLY A 88 -11.46 6.51 7.68
CA GLY A 88 -11.37 5.94 9.03
C GLY A 88 -9.95 5.81 9.59
N ILE A 89 -8.91 5.96 8.77
CA ILE A 89 -7.49 5.95 9.20
C ILE A 89 -6.77 7.27 8.90
N ARG A 90 -7.52 8.32 8.52
CA ARG A 90 -6.95 9.65 8.21
C ARG A 90 -6.09 10.17 9.34
N ASP A 91 -6.63 10.13 10.56
CA ASP A 91 -5.94 10.69 11.73
C ASP A 91 -4.68 9.88 12.07
N ASP A 92 -4.68 8.56 11.79
CA ASP A 92 -3.50 7.70 11.97
C ASP A 92 -2.36 8.10 11.04
N ILE A 93 -2.65 8.35 9.75
CA ILE A 93 -1.60 8.73 8.79
C ILE A 93 -1.09 10.15 9.04
N ILE A 94 -1.96 11.06 9.50
CA ILE A 94 -1.57 12.41 9.95
C ILE A 94 -0.66 12.32 11.17
N ALA A 95 -1.02 11.51 12.18
CA ALA A 95 -0.20 11.28 13.36
C ALA A 95 1.17 10.65 13.02
N ALA A 96 1.23 9.84 11.96
CA ALA A 96 2.48 9.31 11.41
C ALA A 96 3.30 10.35 10.61
N GLY A 97 2.78 11.56 10.43
CA GLY A 97 3.44 12.68 9.78
C GLY A 97 3.20 12.80 8.29
N ALA A 98 2.18 12.14 7.74
CA ALA A 98 1.77 12.33 6.34
C ALA A 98 1.08 13.70 6.15
N LEU A 99 1.29 14.32 4.99
CA LEU A 99 0.54 15.48 4.52
C LEU A 99 -0.74 14.98 3.86
N TYR A 100 -1.80 14.82 4.65
CA TYR A 100 -3.08 14.29 4.18
C TYR A 100 -3.78 15.25 3.19
N GLU A 101 -4.31 14.69 2.12
CA GLU A 101 -5.20 15.37 1.17
C GLU A 101 -6.44 14.51 0.91
N ASP A 102 -7.63 15.12 0.96
CA ASP A 102 -8.87 14.45 0.57
C ASP A 102 -9.08 14.59 -0.95
N SER A 103 -8.50 13.65 -1.70
CA SER A 103 -8.54 13.61 -3.16
C SER A 103 -8.73 12.17 -3.64
N GLU A 104 -9.32 11.99 -4.84
CA GLU A 104 -9.47 10.66 -5.46
C GLU A 104 -8.12 9.96 -5.65
N VAL A 105 -7.07 10.74 -5.92
CA VAL A 105 -5.72 10.25 -6.09
C VAL A 105 -4.72 11.32 -5.66
N VAL A 106 -3.71 10.90 -4.91
CA VAL A 106 -2.57 11.74 -4.53
C VAL A 106 -1.30 11.10 -5.10
N ILE A 107 -0.51 11.92 -5.78
CA ILE A 107 0.77 11.54 -6.39
C ILE A 107 1.87 12.30 -5.67
N ASP A 108 2.86 11.57 -5.17
CA ASP A 108 4.01 12.11 -4.47
C ASP A 108 5.28 11.38 -4.94
N GLY A 109 5.88 11.83 -6.03
CA GLY A 109 7.06 11.18 -6.62
C GLY A 109 6.78 9.73 -7.01
N ASN A 110 7.47 8.78 -6.38
CA ASN A 110 7.31 7.33 -6.60
C ASN A 110 6.06 6.72 -5.95
N PHE A 111 5.24 7.51 -5.24
CA PHE A 111 4.12 7.01 -4.46
C PHE A 111 2.77 7.53 -4.97
N VAL A 112 1.82 6.62 -5.19
CA VAL A 112 0.42 6.91 -5.51
C VAL A 112 -0.50 6.38 -4.42
N SER A 113 -1.48 7.18 -3.99
CA SER A 113 -2.51 6.71 -3.05
C SER A 113 -3.93 7.17 -3.41
N SER A 114 -4.92 6.38 -2.98
CA SER A 114 -6.36 6.63 -3.20
C SER A 114 -7.21 6.18 -2.00
N ARG A 115 -8.46 6.64 -1.90
CA ARG A 115 -9.26 6.52 -0.66
C ARG A 115 -10.13 5.28 -0.61
N SER A 116 -10.79 4.93 -1.71
CA SER A 116 -11.80 3.86 -1.74
C SER A 116 -11.86 3.15 -3.10
N PRO A 117 -12.61 2.04 -3.22
CA PRO A 117 -12.87 1.42 -4.53
C PRO A 117 -13.48 2.36 -5.57
N ASP A 118 -14.17 3.42 -5.15
CA ASP A 118 -14.76 4.41 -6.07
C ASP A 118 -13.69 5.17 -6.86
N ASP A 119 -12.49 5.29 -6.29
CA ASP A 119 -11.34 5.99 -6.87
C ASP A 119 -10.47 5.09 -7.79
N LEU A 120 -10.85 3.82 -8.02
CA LEU A 120 -10.01 2.84 -8.74
C LEU A 120 -9.57 3.29 -10.14
N TYR A 121 -10.40 4.07 -10.84
CA TYR A 121 -10.04 4.58 -12.16
C TYR A 121 -8.86 5.57 -12.09
N ALA A 122 -8.86 6.45 -11.10
CA ALA A 122 -7.79 7.42 -10.90
C ALA A 122 -6.54 6.74 -10.35
N PHE A 123 -6.72 5.84 -9.36
CA PHE A 123 -5.66 5.03 -8.78
C PHE A 123 -4.91 4.24 -9.86
N GLY A 124 -5.63 3.45 -10.67
CA GLY A 124 -5.04 2.63 -11.72
C GLY A 124 -4.34 3.46 -12.79
N ARG A 125 -4.93 4.59 -13.20
CA ARG A 125 -4.35 5.51 -14.19
C ARG A 125 -2.99 6.04 -13.74
N GLU A 126 -2.89 6.55 -12.52
CA GLU A 126 -1.63 7.14 -12.02
C GLU A 126 -0.61 6.06 -11.63
N MET A 127 -1.06 4.93 -11.07
CA MET A 127 -0.20 3.77 -10.78
C MET A 127 0.51 3.26 -12.04
N ILE A 128 -0.20 3.11 -13.17
CA ILE A 128 0.41 2.65 -14.43
C ILE A 128 1.43 3.64 -14.97
N LYS A 129 1.27 4.95 -14.74
CA LYS A 129 2.25 5.95 -15.17
C LYS A 129 3.59 5.84 -14.42
N LEU A 130 3.62 5.24 -13.23
CA LEU A 130 4.86 4.98 -12.49
C LEU A 130 5.75 3.90 -13.15
N LEU A 131 5.19 3.11 -14.07
CA LEU A 131 5.86 1.96 -14.72
C LEU A 131 6.31 2.26 -16.17
N LYS A 132 6.22 3.52 -16.60
CA LYS A 132 6.56 3.93 -17.97
C LYS A 132 7.97 4.48 -18.09
#